data_AF-A0A7X7MRA7-F1
#
_entry.id   AF-A0A7X7MRA7-F1
#
_cell.length_a   1.000
_cell.length_b   1.000
_cell.length_c   1.000
_cell.angle_alpha   90.00
_cell.angle_beta   90.00
_cell.angle_gamma   90.00
#
_symmetry.space_group_name_H-M   'P 1'
#
loop_
_entity.id
_entity.type
_entity.pdbx_description
1 polymer ?
#
loop_
_entity_poly.entity_id
_entity_poly.type
_entity_poly.pdbx_seq_one_letter_code
_entity_poly.pdbx_strand_id
1 'polypeptide(L)' 'MEGVPIRVYGLARTVADCFRMRNKIGFDIAMEALREALRSRKVTRDQILEMARQL' A
#
# COMPACT_ATOMS: atom_id res chain seq x y z
N MET A 1 -15.39 -22.50 15.42
CA MET A 1 -14.77 -21.18 15.19
C MET A 1 -15.23 -20.71 13.82
N GLU A 2 -16.24 -19.84 13.77
CA GLU A 2 -16.69 -19.25 12.51
C GLU A 2 -15.71 -18.13 12.14
N GLY A 3 -15.07 -18.23 10.98
CA GLY A 3 -14.12 -17.24 10.49
C GLY A 3 -14.85 -15.99 9.99
N VAL A 4 -14.52 -14.82 10.53
CA VAL A 4 -15.03 -13.54 10.02
C VAL A 4 -14.32 -13.23 8.70
N PRO A 5 -15.04 -12.91 7.61
CA PRO A 5 -14.42 -12.55 6.34
C PRO A 5 -13.70 -11.21 6.46
N ILE A 6 -12.37 -11.22 6.26
CA ILE A 6 -11.53 -10.01 6.25
C ILE A 6 -11.18 -9.68 4.80
N ARG A 7 -11.37 -8.40 4.42
CA ARG A 7 -10.93 -7.91 3.12
C ARG A 7 -9.45 -7.54 3.18
N VAL A 8 -8.63 -8.25 2.42
CA VAL A 8 -7.20 -7.98 2.25
C VAL A 8 -7.02 -7.25 0.92
N TYR A 9 -6.35 -6.09 0.94
CA TYR A 9 -5.98 -5.36 -0.27
C TYR A 9 -4.61 -5.79 -0.79
N GLY A 10 -4.41 -5.67 -2.11
CA GLY A 10 -3.13 -5.97 -2.74
C GLY A 10 -2.06 -4.94 -2.38
N LEU A 11 -0.80 -5.36 -2.45
CA LEU A 11 0.35 -4.57 -1.99
C LEU A 11 0.44 -3.17 -2.64
N ALA A 12 0.16 -3.07 -3.94
CA ALA A 12 0.19 -1.77 -4.64
C ALA A 12 -0.84 -0.79 -4.09
N ARG A 13 -2.07 -1.28 -3.83
CA ARG A 13 -3.13 -0.47 -3.21
C ARG A 13 -2.78 -0.10 -1.77
N THR A 14 -2.23 -1.03 -1.00
CA THR A 14 -1.80 -0.76 0.38
C THR A 14 -0.75 0.34 0.44
N VAL A 15 0.26 0.31 -0.44
CA VAL A 15 1.29 1.37 -0.48
C VAL A 15 0.66 2.72 -0.87
N ALA A 16 -0.22 2.75 -1.86
CA ALA A 16 -0.90 3.98 -2.25
C ALA A 16 -1.80 4.53 -1.13
N ASP A 17 -2.48 3.65 -0.38
CA ASP A 17 -3.26 4.02 0.81
C ASP A 17 -2.38 4.61 1.92
N CYS A 18 -1.16 4.11 2.13
CA CYS A 18 -0.22 4.69 3.08
C CYS A 18 0.07 6.18 2.76
N PHE A 19 0.30 6.52 1.48
CA PHE A 19 0.49 7.92 1.07
C PHE A 19 -0.78 8.76 1.22
N ARG A 20 -1.96 8.19 0.96
CA ARG A 20 -3.25 8.86 1.17
C ARG A 20 -3.49 9.17 2.64
N MET A 21 -3.12 8.25 3.54
CA MET A 21 -3.29 8.38 4.98
C MET A 21 -2.05 8.89 5.71
N ARG A 22 -1.06 9.46 5.00
CA ARG A 22 0.22 9.94 5.57
C ARG A 22 0.06 10.89 6.75
N ASN A 23 -1.03 11.67 6.81
CA ASN A 23 -1.32 12.55 7.95
C ASN A 23 -1.70 11.80 9.23
N LYS A 24 -2.18 10.56 9.10
CA LYS A 24 -2.57 9.68 10.23
C LYS A 24 -1.45 8.73 10.62
N ILE A 25 -0.71 8.21 9.64
CA ILE A 25 0.30 7.16 9.88
C ILE A 25 1.74 7.67 9.88
N GLY A 26 2.01 8.89 9.40
CA GLY A 26 3.37 9.39 9.20
C GLY A 26 3.86 9.20 7.77
N PHE A 27 4.59 10.19 7.26
CA PHE A 27 5.13 10.16 5.91
C PHE A 27 6.34 9.21 5.79
N ASP A 28 7.12 9.10 6.84
CA ASP A 28 8.20 8.14 7.01
C ASP A 28 7.71 6.70 6.83
N ILE A 29 6.60 6.33 7.46
CA ILE A 29 5.99 5.01 7.31
C ILE A 29 5.56 4.75 5.85
N ALA A 30 4.93 5.73 5.20
CA ALA A 30 4.56 5.60 3.78
C ALA A 30 5.79 5.41 2.89
N MET A 31 6.90 6.09 3.20
CA MET A 31 8.16 5.97 2.48
C MET A 31 8.81 4.60 2.68
N GLU A 32 8.82 4.08 3.90
CA GLU A 32 9.34 2.75 4.20
C GLU A 32 8.55 1.66 3.49
N ALA A 33 7.21 1.76 3.52
CA ALA A 33 6.33 0.84 2.80
C ALA A 33 6.61 0.81 1.29
N LEU A 34 6.82 1.99 0.67
CA LEU A 34 7.21 2.08 -0.74
C LEU A 34 8.56 1.41 -1.01
N ARG A 35 9.57 1.70 -0.18
CA ARG A 35 10.92 1.15 -0.34
C ARG A 35 10.93 -0.37 -0.22
N GLU A 36 10.22 -0.90 0.78
CA GLU A 36 10.14 -2.34 1.01
C GLU A 36 9.36 -3.04 -0.10
N ALA A 37 8.23 -2.47 -0.52
CA ALA A 37 7.43 -3.03 -1.61
C ALA A 37 8.23 -3.13 -2.92
N LEU A 38 9.00 -2.10 -3.28
CA LEU A 38 9.87 -2.11 -4.46
C LEU A 38 11.06 -3.07 -4.29
N ARG A 39 11.69 -3.09 -3.10
CA ARG A 39 12.80 -4.00 -2.79
C ARG A 39 12.38 -5.46 -2.91
N SER A 40 11.18 -5.79 -2.44
CA SER A 40 10.63 -7.14 -2.51
C SER A 40 10.32 -7.61 -3.94
N ARG A 41 10.33 -6.70 -4.93
CA ARG A 41 9.95 -6.94 -6.34
C ARG A 41 8.55 -7.54 -6.53
N LYS A 42 7.68 -7.45 -5.51
CA LYS A 42 6.29 -7.94 -5.57
C LYS A 42 5.35 -6.99 -6.30
N VAL A 43 5.75 -5.73 -6.47
CA VAL A 43 5.01 -4.69 -7.18
C VAL A 43 5.96 -3.78 -7.96
N THR A 44 5.46 -3.21 -9.05
CA THR A 44 6.16 -2.18 -9.82
C THR A 44 5.69 -0.78 -9.46
N ARG A 45 6.48 0.23 -9.82
CA ARG A 45 6.09 1.64 -9.67
C ARG A 45 4.81 1.95 -10.43
N ASP A 46 4.66 1.44 -11.64
CA ASP A 46 3.46 1.66 -12.47
C ASP A 46 2.20 1.10 -11.82
N GLN A 47 2.27 -0.08 -11.20
CA GLN A 47 1.15 -0.66 -10.46
C GLN A 47 0.74 0.22 -9.27
N ILE A 48 1.71 0.77 -8.53
CA ILE A 48 1.42 1.67 -7.41
C ILE A 48 0.79 2.97 -7.92
N LEU A 49 1.31 3.54 -9.00
CA LEU A 49 0.78 4.76 -9.60
C LEU A 49 -0.62 4.57 -10.18
N GLU A 50 -0.89 3.41 -10.79
CA GLU A 50 -2.23 3.06 -11.26
C GLU A 50 -3.23 3.00 -10.12
N MET A 51 -2.87 2.34 -9.00
CA MET A 51 -3.72 2.32 -7.82
C MET A 51 -3.89 3.72 -7.22
N ALA A 52 -2.83 4.54 -7.17
CA ALA A 52 -2.90 5.90 -6.66
C ALA A 52 -3.84 6.81 -7.48
N ARG A 53 -4.00 6.56 -8.79
CA ARG A 53 -4.97 7.29 -9.63
C ARG A 53 -6.43 6.91 -9.35
N GLN A 54 -6.67 5.78 -8.68
CA GLN A 54 -8.00 5.23 -8.39
C GLN A 54 -8.46 5.50 -6.94
N LEU A 55 -7.65 6.16 -6.11
CA LEU A 55 -7.89 6.39 -4.67
C LEU A 55 -8.36 7.79 -4.32
#